data_AF-A0A1I2ZKI1-F1
#
_entry.id   AF-A0A1I2ZKI1-F1
#
_cell.length_a   1.000
_cell.length_b   1.000
_cell.length_c   1.000
_cell.angle_alpha   90.00
_cell.angle_beta   90.00
_cell.angle_gamma   90.00
#
_symmetry.space_group_name_H-M   'P 1'
#
loop_
_entity.id
_entity.type
_entity.pdbx_description
1 polymer ?
#
loop_
_entity_poly.entity_id
_entity_poly.type
_entity_poly.pdbx_seq_one_letter_code
_entity_poly.pdbx_strand_id
1 'polypeptide(L)'
;MNFPDWAPALLVWTYNHYPHPREYPGGEYPPCPSDPDGHIAQLLEEDEQFKQMSKQRQENYRTSLHRTEFALPPEKGKELLGKLITDLRMKPVWASLSKRSKEEVQLLYFWHECERAILGWLGAQKLSPKQRRDHFLKMHHHALELLQMMYETEEFHNYSIMDLISTESINSLQNVLNLEISRPGGEDDIDELRRFFLAEGAPSIYQILRDVADKSLQFSKKTPLVRKPNSDNAAIHYFVRKLSRYLKEEYGTPLHEVVAATAGVVFDQPEIDLDYVSKLVKN
;
A
#
# COMPACT_ATOMS: atom_id res chain seq x y z
N MET A 1 -0.19 -15.83 26.52
CA MET A 1 -1.00 -14.63 26.81
C MET A 1 -2.43 -15.10 27.00
N ASN A 2 -3.12 -14.67 28.07
CA ASN A 2 -4.55 -14.98 28.23
C ASN A 2 -5.34 -13.91 27.47
N PHE A 3 -6.07 -14.32 26.43
CA PHE A 3 -6.92 -13.42 25.67
C PHE A 3 -8.28 -13.27 26.34
N PRO A 4 -8.86 -12.07 26.34
CA PRO A 4 -10.20 -11.88 26.85
C PRO A 4 -11.24 -12.60 25.99
N ASP A 5 -12.34 -13.01 26.61
CA ASP A 5 -13.48 -13.70 25.98
C ASP A 5 -14.18 -12.87 24.88
N TRP A 6 -14.04 -11.55 24.94
CA TRP A 6 -14.60 -10.61 23.96
C TRP A 6 -13.70 -10.38 22.74
N ALA A 7 -12.46 -10.88 22.74
CA ALA A 7 -11.57 -10.74 21.59
C ALA A 7 -12.09 -11.57 20.41
N PRO A 8 -12.10 -11.04 19.17
CA PRO A 8 -12.48 -11.83 18.00
C PRO A 8 -11.59 -13.07 17.85
N ALA A 9 -12.21 -14.24 17.70
CA ALA A 9 -11.54 -15.54 17.69
C ALA A 9 -10.54 -15.64 16.54
N LEU A 10 -10.90 -15.13 15.35
CA LEU A 10 -10.01 -15.10 14.20
C LEU A 10 -8.78 -14.23 14.45
N LEU A 11 -8.92 -13.09 15.12
CA LEU A 11 -7.78 -12.22 15.45
C LEU A 11 -6.85 -12.86 16.50
N VAL A 12 -7.42 -13.56 17.49
CA VAL A 12 -6.66 -14.34 18.46
C VAL A 12 -5.90 -15.48 17.76
N TRP A 13 -6.57 -16.18 16.85
CA TRP A 13 -5.94 -17.21 16.02
C TRP A 13 -4.79 -16.62 15.20
N THR A 14 -5.02 -15.50 14.50
CA THR A 14 -3.99 -14.80 13.72
C THR A 14 -2.80 -14.42 14.59
N TYR A 15 -3.02 -13.85 15.78
CA TYR A 15 -1.94 -13.49 16.70
C TYR A 15 -1.03 -14.68 17.07
N ASN A 16 -1.63 -15.84 17.30
CA ASN A 16 -0.90 -17.05 17.67
C ASN A 16 -0.10 -17.66 16.50
N HIS A 17 -0.49 -17.40 15.25
CA HIS A 17 0.13 -17.95 14.04
C HIS A 17 0.93 -16.91 13.24
N TYR A 18 1.00 -15.66 13.72
CA TYR A 18 1.70 -14.56 13.06
C TYR A 18 3.23 -14.72 13.11
N PRO A 19 4.00 -14.42 12.03
CA PRO A 19 3.57 -13.86 10.74
C PRO A 19 3.17 -14.89 9.67
N HIS A 20 3.22 -16.18 9.97
CA HIS A 20 3.04 -17.25 8.98
C HIS A 20 1.84 -18.14 9.31
N PRO A 21 0.61 -17.72 8.97
CA PRO A 21 -0.51 -18.64 8.93
C PRO A 21 -0.28 -19.62 7.79
N ARG A 22 0.34 -20.78 8.07
CA ARG A 22 0.53 -21.85 7.07
C ARG A 22 -0.80 -22.42 6.59
N GLU A 23 -1.86 -22.30 7.39
CA GLU A 23 -3.19 -22.82 7.11
C GLU A 23 -4.22 -21.82 7.65
N TYR A 24 -4.85 -21.01 6.80
CA TYR A 24 -5.99 -20.18 7.22
C TYR A 24 -7.24 -21.08 7.30
N PRO A 25 -8.08 -20.95 8.35
CA PRO A 25 -9.37 -21.64 8.40
C PRO A 25 -10.33 -21.03 7.37
N GLY A 26 -10.15 -21.36 6.09
CA GLY A 26 -10.92 -20.84 4.96
C GLY A 26 -10.23 -20.81 3.59
N GLY A 27 -8.95 -21.20 3.47
CA GLY A 27 -8.23 -21.27 2.18
C GLY A 27 -6.72 -21.05 2.28
N GLU A 28 -6.00 -21.12 1.15
CA GLU A 28 -4.58 -20.79 1.07
C GLU A 28 -4.39 -19.27 0.83
N TYR A 29 -3.53 -18.64 1.63
CA TYR A 29 -3.05 -17.28 1.33
C TYR A 29 -1.91 -17.38 0.30
N PRO A 30 -1.79 -16.41 -0.63
CA PRO A 30 -0.53 -16.25 -1.35
C PRO A 30 0.60 -16.05 -0.33
N PRO A 31 1.76 -16.69 -0.50
CA PRO A 31 2.85 -16.61 0.45
C PRO A 31 3.28 -15.15 0.60
N CYS A 32 3.09 -14.61 1.81
CA CYS A 32 3.71 -13.34 2.17
C CYS A 32 5.23 -13.56 2.17
N PRO A 33 6.05 -12.75 1.46
CA PRO A 33 7.49 -12.95 1.42
C PRO A 33 8.05 -12.98 2.83
N SER A 34 8.84 -14.02 3.12
CA SER A 34 9.26 -14.43 4.48
C SER A 34 10.27 -13.49 5.13
N ASP A 35 10.76 -12.48 4.42
CA ASP A 35 11.60 -11.43 4.97
C ASP A 35 11.54 -10.18 4.07
N PRO A 36 10.63 -9.24 4.36
CA PRO A 36 10.55 -7.96 3.66
C PRO A 36 11.86 -7.18 3.66
N ASP A 37 12.55 -7.20 4.79
CA ASP A 37 13.78 -6.44 4.99
C ASP A 37 14.95 -7.09 4.25
N GLY A 38 15.01 -8.42 4.25
CA GLY A 38 15.96 -9.20 3.44
C GLY A 38 15.71 -9.07 1.94
N HIS A 39 14.45 -9.09 1.50
CA HIS A 39 14.10 -8.88 0.09
C HIS A 39 14.44 -7.46 -0.39
N ILE A 40 14.11 -6.44 0.43
CA ILE A 40 14.52 -5.07 0.13
C ILE A 40 16.05 -4.94 0.15
N ALA A 41 16.74 -5.55 1.11
CA ALA A 41 18.21 -5.51 1.16
C ALA A 41 18.83 -6.15 -0.07
N GLN A 42 18.30 -7.28 -0.54
CA GLN A 42 18.75 -7.95 -1.75
C GLN A 42 18.53 -7.08 -3.00
N LEU A 43 17.33 -6.51 -3.17
CA LEU A 43 17.03 -5.58 -4.26
C LEU A 43 17.96 -4.35 -4.25
N LEU A 44 18.33 -3.86 -3.06
CA LEU A 44 19.24 -2.73 -2.89
C LEU A 44 20.71 -3.09 -3.16
N GLU A 45 21.11 -4.34 -2.95
CA GLU A 45 22.49 -4.81 -3.17
C GLU A 45 22.77 -5.13 -4.65
N GLU A 46 21.75 -5.56 -5.40
CA GLU A 46 21.85 -5.96 -6.80
C GLU A 46 21.81 -4.76 -7.78
N ASP A 47 21.32 -3.59 -7.36
CA ASP A 47 21.23 -2.40 -8.22
C ASP A 47 22.41 -1.42 -8.00
N GLU A 48 23.36 -1.42 -8.95
CA GLU A 48 24.54 -0.54 -8.96
C GLU A 48 24.20 0.96 -9.03
N GLN A 49 23.06 1.34 -9.63
CA GLN A 49 22.61 2.73 -9.63
C GLN A 49 22.15 3.15 -8.22
N PHE A 50 21.65 2.19 -7.45
CA PHE A 50 21.19 2.37 -6.08
C PHE A 50 22.33 2.68 -5.10
N LYS A 51 23.47 2.00 -5.26
CA LYS A 51 24.69 2.24 -4.47
C LYS A 51 25.23 3.67 -4.64
N GLN A 52 24.95 4.29 -5.77
CA GLN A 52 25.37 5.67 -6.08
C GLN A 52 24.38 6.74 -5.59
N MET A 53 23.18 6.34 -5.12
CA MET A 53 22.21 7.29 -4.55
C MET A 53 22.65 7.82 -3.19
N SER A 54 22.19 9.02 -2.83
CA SER A 54 22.38 9.51 -1.47
C SER A 54 21.63 8.66 -0.44
N LYS A 55 22.15 8.55 0.78
CA LYS A 55 21.50 7.80 1.88
C LYS A 55 20.03 8.18 2.08
N GLN A 56 19.69 9.46 1.92
CA GLN A 56 18.31 9.94 2.03
C GLN A 56 17.40 9.38 0.91
N ARG A 57 17.92 9.23 -0.31
CA ARG A 57 17.18 8.62 -1.42
C ARG A 57 16.99 7.13 -1.22
N GLN A 58 18.02 6.45 -0.70
CA GLN A 58 17.93 5.02 -0.37
C GLN A 58 16.87 4.76 0.69
N GLU A 59 16.84 5.57 1.75
CA GLU A 59 15.82 5.46 2.80
C GLU A 59 14.41 5.74 2.28
N ASN A 60 14.25 6.75 1.41
CA ASN A 60 12.95 7.06 0.80
C ASN A 60 12.43 5.92 -0.08
N TYR A 61 13.32 5.20 -0.76
CA TYR A 61 12.96 4.07 -1.62
C TYR A 61 12.66 2.81 -0.82
N ARG A 62 13.49 2.46 0.18
CA ARG A 62 13.17 1.40 1.16
C ARG A 62 11.79 1.63 1.77
N THR A 63 11.55 2.86 2.20
CA THR A 63 10.25 3.31 2.72
C THR A 63 9.13 3.17 1.67
N SER A 64 9.41 3.42 0.39
CA SER A 64 8.44 3.22 -0.69
C SER A 64 8.13 1.75 -0.94
N LEU A 65 9.14 0.87 -0.90
CA LEU A 65 8.95 -0.57 -1.03
C LEU A 65 8.11 -1.13 0.11
N HIS A 66 8.35 -0.70 1.36
CA HIS A 66 7.44 -1.03 2.48
C HIS A 66 6.00 -0.56 2.28
N ARG A 67 5.74 0.42 1.40
CA ARG A 67 4.38 0.91 1.12
C ARG A 67 3.68 0.13 0.01
N THR A 68 4.44 -0.39 -0.95
CA THR A 68 3.92 -1.14 -2.09
C THR A 68 3.85 -2.64 -1.81
N GLU A 69 4.77 -3.17 -1.01
CA GLU A 69 5.00 -4.61 -0.87
C GLU A 69 4.66 -5.18 0.53
N PHE A 70 4.55 -4.37 1.60
CA PHE A 70 4.63 -4.93 2.97
C PHE A 70 3.61 -4.45 4.02
N ALA A 71 3.26 -5.38 4.92
CA ALA A 71 2.65 -5.14 6.23
C ALA A 71 3.68 -4.53 7.21
N LEU A 72 3.28 -4.26 8.47
CA LEU A 72 4.25 -3.80 9.47
C LEU A 72 5.35 -4.86 9.63
N PRO A 73 6.58 -4.49 10.04
CA PRO A 73 7.58 -5.47 10.46
C PRO A 73 6.92 -6.45 11.44
N PRO A 74 7.13 -7.77 11.29
CA PRO A 74 6.31 -8.75 11.97
C PRO A 74 6.11 -8.52 13.46
N GLU A 75 7.18 -8.17 14.17
CA GLU A 75 7.11 -7.87 15.61
C GLU A 75 6.18 -6.68 15.92
N LYS A 76 6.21 -5.62 15.11
CA LYS A 76 5.35 -4.44 15.27
C LYS A 76 3.90 -4.75 14.90
N GLY A 77 3.67 -5.55 13.85
CA GLY A 77 2.33 -5.99 13.46
C GLY A 77 1.69 -6.85 14.54
N LYS A 78 2.46 -7.79 15.11
CA LYS A 78 2.05 -8.64 16.24
C LYS A 78 1.80 -7.84 17.51
N GLU A 79 2.66 -6.87 17.85
CA GLU A 79 2.46 -5.98 19.00
C GLU A 79 1.17 -5.18 18.86
N LEU A 80 0.93 -4.56 17.68
CA LEU A 80 -0.30 -3.85 17.39
C LEU A 80 -1.52 -4.75 17.56
N LEU A 81 -1.50 -5.93 16.94
CA LEU A 81 -2.60 -6.89 17.04
C LEU A 81 -2.87 -7.25 18.50
N GLY A 82 -1.82 -7.55 19.26
CA GLY A 82 -1.89 -7.83 20.71
C GLY A 82 -2.56 -6.71 21.48
N LYS A 83 -2.18 -5.45 21.24
CA LYS A 83 -2.84 -4.28 21.87
C LYS A 83 -4.33 -4.23 21.51
N LEU A 84 -4.66 -4.37 20.22
CA LEU A 84 -6.04 -4.26 19.75
C LEU A 84 -6.95 -5.37 20.31
N ILE A 85 -6.45 -6.59 20.54
CA ILE A 85 -7.25 -7.70 21.08
C ILE A 85 -7.26 -7.79 22.60
N THR A 86 -6.39 -7.07 23.32
CA THR A 86 -6.33 -7.15 24.80
C THR A 86 -6.70 -5.86 25.53
N ASP A 87 -6.59 -4.69 24.89
CA ASP A 87 -6.94 -3.42 25.54
C ASP A 87 -8.46 -3.32 25.76
N LEU A 88 -8.88 -3.07 27.00
CA LEU A 88 -10.28 -3.01 27.40
C LEU A 88 -11.10 -1.97 26.60
N ARG A 89 -10.46 -0.90 26.12
CA ARG A 89 -11.10 0.13 25.28
C ARG A 89 -11.54 -0.41 23.92
N MET A 90 -10.97 -1.53 23.47
CA MET A 90 -11.35 -2.19 22.22
C MET A 90 -12.58 -3.08 22.35
N LYS A 91 -12.99 -3.48 23.56
CA LYS A 91 -14.22 -4.26 23.77
C LYS A 91 -15.47 -3.64 23.08
N PRO A 92 -15.80 -2.35 23.29
CA PRO A 92 -16.92 -1.73 22.58
C PRO A 92 -16.67 -1.59 21.07
N VAL A 93 -15.41 -1.46 20.62
CA VAL A 93 -15.04 -1.41 19.21
C VAL A 93 -15.40 -2.72 18.52
N TRP A 94 -14.94 -3.85 19.06
CA TRP A 94 -15.21 -5.17 18.48
C TRP A 94 -16.69 -5.51 18.51
N ALA A 95 -17.40 -5.17 19.58
CA ALA A 95 -18.85 -5.34 19.65
C ALA A 95 -19.59 -4.49 18.58
N SER A 96 -19.10 -3.27 18.32
CA SER A 96 -19.67 -2.38 17.31
C SER A 96 -19.41 -2.89 15.89
N LEU A 97 -18.18 -3.32 15.59
CA LEU A 97 -17.81 -3.84 14.27
C LEU A 97 -18.50 -5.18 13.98
N SER A 98 -18.54 -6.10 14.95
CA SER A 98 -19.17 -7.42 14.78
C SER A 98 -20.67 -7.34 14.49
N LYS A 99 -21.37 -6.31 15.00
CA LYS A 99 -22.79 -6.08 14.68
C LYS A 99 -23.04 -5.63 13.25
N ARG A 100 -22.03 -5.08 12.58
CA ARG A 100 -22.11 -4.54 11.21
C ARG A 100 -21.49 -5.49 10.19
N SER A 101 -20.56 -6.31 10.65
CA SER A 101 -19.86 -7.28 9.86
C SER A 101 -20.72 -8.51 9.62
N LYS A 102 -20.67 -9.05 8.39
CA LYS A 102 -21.32 -10.32 8.03
C LYS A 102 -20.41 -11.52 8.31
N GLU A 103 -19.10 -11.30 8.32
CA GLU A 103 -18.08 -12.34 8.36
C GLU A 103 -16.89 -11.88 9.20
N GLU A 104 -16.38 -12.76 10.06
CA GLU A 104 -15.27 -12.44 10.98
C GLU A 104 -14.00 -11.96 10.25
N VAL A 105 -13.82 -12.34 8.99
CA VAL A 105 -12.73 -11.87 8.11
C VAL A 105 -12.72 -10.33 7.97
N GLN A 106 -13.86 -9.65 8.08
CA GLN A 106 -13.88 -8.18 8.02
C GLN A 106 -13.22 -7.54 9.25
N LEU A 107 -13.19 -8.23 10.40
CA LEU A 107 -12.46 -7.77 11.58
C LEU A 107 -10.95 -7.88 11.38
N LEU A 108 -10.50 -8.87 10.60
CA LEU A 108 -9.11 -9.00 10.13
C LEU A 108 -8.74 -7.82 9.23
N TYR A 109 -9.62 -7.48 8.27
CA TYR A 109 -9.41 -6.30 7.41
C TYR A 109 -9.33 -5.00 8.22
N PHE A 110 -10.15 -4.82 9.26
CA PHE A 110 -10.04 -3.65 10.13
C PHE A 110 -8.66 -3.54 10.80
N TRP A 111 -8.10 -4.65 11.29
CA TRP A 111 -6.74 -4.65 11.83
C TRP A 111 -5.69 -4.31 10.77
N HIS A 112 -5.77 -4.92 9.59
CA HIS A 112 -4.86 -4.59 8.49
C HIS A 112 -4.96 -3.12 8.08
N GLU A 113 -6.15 -2.51 8.12
CA GLU A 113 -6.28 -1.07 7.87
C GLU A 113 -5.61 -0.22 8.95
N CYS A 114 -5.58 -0.68 10.20
CA CYS A 114 -4.78 -0.03 11.25
C CYS A 114 -3.28 -0.10 10.92
N GLU A 115 -2.77 -1.26 10.49
CA GLU A 115 -1.37 -1.41 10.05
C GLU A 115 -1.06 -0.49 8.86
N ARG A 116 -1.92 -0.52 7.83
CA ARG A 116 -1.79 0.32 6.63
C ARG A 116 -1.83 1.81 6.96
N ALA A 117 -2.63 2.23 7.94
CA ALA A 117 -2.67 3.62 8.38
C ALA A 117 -1.35 4.06 9.04
N ILE A 118 -0.75 3.20 9.88
CA ILE A 118 0.56 3.45 10.51
C ILE A 118 1.66 3.51 9.45
N LEU A 119 1.76 2.49 8.59
CA LEU A 119 2.74 2.42 7.49
C LEU A 119 2.58 3.58 6.51
N GLY A 120 1.33 3.88 6.15
CA GLY A 120 0.99 4.97 5.25
C GLY A 120 1.52 6.31 5.77
N TRP A 121 1.44 6.54 7.09
CA TRP A 121 2.05 7.70 7.72
C TRP A 121 3.57 7.59 7.74
N LEU A 122 4.16 6.50 8.25
CA LEU A 122 5.62 6.35 8.35
C LEU A 122 6.32 6.66 7.04
N GLY A 123 5.79 6.14 5.92
CA GLY A 123 6.39 6.43 4.63
C GLY A 123 5.95 7.73 3.94
N ALA A 124 5.01 8.48 4.52
CA ALA A 124 4.54 9.73 3.91
C ALA A 124 5.67 10.73 3.79
N GLN A 125 5.87 11.24 2.57
CA GLN A 125 6.63 12.45 2.36
C GLN A 125 5.93 13.56 3.17
N LYS A 126 6.62 14.10 4.18
CA LYS A 126 6.11 15.07 5.16
C LYS A 126 6.05 16.48 4.58
N LEU A 127 5.51 16.60 3.37
CA LEU A 127 5.46 17.85 2.62
C LEU A 127 4.29 18.71 3.10
N SER A 128 4.56 19.99 3.32
CA SER A 128 3.50 20.99 3.51
C SER A 128 2.58 21.04 2.27
N PRO A 129 1.35 21.59 2.38
CA PRO A 129 0.44 21.69 1.24
C PRO A 129 1.06 22.36 0.00
N LYS A 130 1.87 23.42 0.22
CA LYS A 130 2.61 24.10 -0.86
C LYS A 130 3.66 23.20 -1.46
N GLN A 131 4.55 22.62 -0.65
CA GLN A 131 5.60 21.72 -1.14
C GLN A 131 5.04 20.51 -1.88
N ARG A 132 3.92 19.94 -1.41
CA ARG A 132 3.24 18.83 -2.08
C ARG A 132 2.70 19.26 -3.44
N ARG A 133 2.06 20.42 -3.53
CA ARG A 133 1.59 20.97 -4.81
C ARG A 133 2.75 21.18 -5.78
N ASP A 134 3.82 21.82 -5.32
CA ASP A 134 5.02 22.11 -6.13
C ASP A 134 5.68 20.81 -6.60
N HIS A 135 5.75 19.78 -5.74
CA HIS A 135 6.26 18.45 -6.09
C HIS A 135 5.48 17.81 -7.24
N PHE A 136 4.15 17.79 -7.16
CA PHE A 136 3.32 17.22 -8.23
C PHE A 136 3.33 18.04 -9.51
N LEU A 137 3.44 19.38 -9.43
CA LEU A 137 3.63 20.21 -10.62
C LEU A 137 4.97 19.95 -11.30
N LYS A 138 6.02 19.72 -10.50
CA LYS A 138 7.33 19.32 -11.01
C LYS A 138 7.28 17.95 -11.71
N MET A 139 6.59 16.96 -11.12
CA MET A 139 6.37 15.66 -11.77
C MET A 139 5.62 15.80 -13.10
N HIS A 140 4.55 16.61 -13.12
CA HIS A 140 3.80 16.89 -14.34
C HIS A 140 4.70 17.48 -15.44
N HIS A 141 5.51 18.48 -15.09
CA HIS A 141 6.42 19.11 -16.04
C HIS A 141 7.46 18.11 -16.59
N HIS A 142 8.14 17.36 -15.73
CA HIS A 142 9.14 16.40 -16.17
C HIS A 142 8.57 15.24 -16.99
N ALA A 143 7.35 14.79 -16.70
CA ALA A 143 6.70 13.76 -17.51
C ALA A 143 6.44 14.25 -18.95
N LEU A 144 6.01 15.51 -19.12
CA LEU A 144 5.80 16.11 -20.44
C LEU A 144 7.11 16.42 -21.16
N GLU A 145 8.12 16.91 -20.44
CA GLU A 145 9.45 17.18 -20.98
C GLU A 145 10.12 15.90 -21.49
N LEU A 146 10.06 14.81 -20.71
CA LEU A 146 10.55 13.50 -21.14
C LEU A 146 9.78 12.99 -22.37
N LEU A 147 8.45 13.11 -22.36
CA LEU A 147 7.61 12.74 -23.49
C LEU A 147 8.02 13.48 -24.78
N GLN A 148 8.31 14.77 -24.67
CA GLN A 148 8.78 15.58 -25.79
C GLN A 148 10.17 15.14 -26.27
N MET A 149 11.14 14.96 -25.36
CA MET A 149 12.48 14.51 -25.72
C MET A 149 12.45 13.14 -26.41
N MET A 150 11.62 12.21 -25.93
CA MET A 150 11.46 10.89 -26.56
C MET A 150 10.88 10.98 -27.98
N TYR A 151 10.00 11.96 -28.24
CA TYR A 151 9.45 12.18 -29.58
C TYR A 151 10.50 12.79 -30.54
N GLU A 152 11.39 13.64 -30.02
CA GLU A 152 12.43 14.32 -30.80
C GLU A 152 13.68 13.45 -31.04
N THR A 153 13.83 12.35 -30.31
CA THR A 153 15.02 11.46 -30.35
C THR A 153 14.72 10.20 -31.17
N GLU A 154 15.45 10.00 -32.27
CA GLU A 154 15.22 8.91 -33.24
C GLU A 154 15.29 7.52 -32.60
N GLU A 155 16.24 7.30 -31.69
CA GLU A 155 16.44 6.02 -31.00
C GLU A 155 15.20 5.58 -30.20
N PHE A 156 14.35 6.52 -29.78
CA PHE A 156 13.12 6.23 -29.04
C PHE A 156 11.89 6.08 -29.94
N HIS A 157 11.99 6.32 -31.25
CA HIS A 157 10.84 6.21 -32.16
C HIS A 157 10.28 4.79 -32.25
N ASN A 158 11.15 3.78 -32.09
CA ASN A 158 10.77 2.37 -32.10
C ASN A 158 10.68 1.76 -30.69
N TYR A 159 10.92 2.54 -29.65
CA TYR A 159 10.91 2.03 -28.28
C TYR A 159 9.47 1.68 -27.86
N SER A 160 9.25 0.40 -27.61
CA SER A 160 7.93 -0.16 -27.39
C SER A 160 7.80 -0.78 -26.00
N ILE A 161 6.56 -0.86 -25.52
CA ILE A 161 6.25 -1.63 -24.31
C ILE A 161 6.61 -3.13 -24.48
N MET A 162 6.68 -3.63 -25.72
CA MET A 162 7.15 -4.98 -26.03
C MET A 162 8.57 -5.25 -25.51
N ASP A 163 9.44 -4.23 -25.57
CA ASP A 163 10.84 -4.34 -25.14
C ASP A 163 10.98 -4.45 -23.62
N LEU A 164 9.92 -4.10 -22.89
CA LEU A 164 9.84 -4.15 -21.43
C LEU A 164 9.24 -5.45 -20.90
N ILE A 165 8.68 -6.30 -21.77
CA ILE A 165 8.07 -7.58 -21.38
C ILE A 165 9.15 -8.67 -21.36
N SER A 166 9.53 -9.10 -20.16
CA SER A 166 10.52 -10.16 -19.98
C SER A 166 9.95 -11.55 -20.31
N THR A 167 10.80 -12.47 -20.77
CA THR A 167 10.42 -13.88 -20.99
C THR A 167 9.93 -14.55 -19.69
N GLU A 168 10.45 -14.16 -18.53
CA GLU A 168 9.95 -14.63 -17.22
C GLU A 168 8.50 -14.20 -16.96
N SER A 169 8.14 -12.96 -17.31
CA SER A 169 6.76 -12.46 -17.18
C SER A 169 5.80 -13.25 -18.08
N ILE A 170 6.25 -13.58 -19.29
CA ILE A 170 5.50 -14.41 -20.24
C ILE A 170 5.26 -15.81 -19.65
N ASN A 171 6.33 -16.47 -19.20
CA ASN A 171 6.25 -17.81 -18.62
C ASN A 171 5.34 -17.86 -17.39
N SER A 172 5.41 -16.83 -16.53
CA SER A 172 4.55 -16.71 -15.35
C SER A 172 3.07 -16.58 -15.74
N LEU A 173 2.75 -15.73 -16.73
CA LEU A 173 1.40 -15.59 -17.26
C LEU A 173 0.89 -16.89 -17.90
N GLN A 174 1.73 -17.64 -18.60
CA GLN A 174 1.36 -18.92 -19.18
C GLN A 174 1.00 -19.96 -18.12
N ASN A 175 1.78 -20.04 -17.04
CA ASN A 175 1.51 -20.94 -15.93
C ASN A 175 0.19 -20.59 -15.23
N VAL A 176 -0.10 -19.31 -15.04
CA VAL A 176 -1.34 -18.84 -14.37
C VAL A 176 -2.56 -19.03 -15.25
N LEU A 177 -2.44 -18.75 -16.55
CA LEU A 177 -3.57 -18.79 -17.49
C LEU A 177 -3.72 -20.15 -18.19
N ASN A 178 -2.82 -21.10 -17.92
CA ASN A 178 -2.73 -22.42 -18.55
C ASN A 178 -2.79 -22.36 -20.10
N LEU A 179 -2.08 -21.38 -20.68
CA LEU A 179 -2.10 -21.12 -22.12
C LEU A 179 -1.11 -22.03 -22.85
N GLU A 180 -1.57 -23.18 -23.33
CA GLU A 180 -0.81 -24.05 -24.24
C GLU A 180 -0.80 -23.46 -25.66
N ILE A 181 0.14 -22.54 -25.93
CA ILE A 181 0.37 -22.06 -27.29
C ILE A 181 1.38 -23.00 -27.96
N SER A 182 0.87 -24.06 -28.59
CA SER A 182 1.67 -24.96 -29.42
C SER A 182 1.60 -24.53 -30.88
N ARG A 183 2.72 -24.10 -31.48
CA ARG A 183 2.83 -23.89 -32.94
C ARG A 183 4.13 -24.47 -33.50
N PRO A 184 4.16 -24.83 -34.79
CA PRO A 184 5.37 -25.28 -35.45
C PRO A 184 6.21 -24.06 -35.86
N GLY A 185 7.28 -23.82 -35.11
CA GLY A 185 8.25 -22.74 -35.25
C GLY A 185 9.25 -22.82 -34.10
N GLY A 186 10.48 -22.32 -34.27
CA GLY A 186 11.48 -22.33 -33.19
C GLY A 186 11.01 -21.55 -31.96
N GLU A 187 11.62 -21.80 -30.78
CA GLU A 187 11.24 -21.13 -29.52
C GLU A 187 11.29 -19.60 -29.61
N ASP A 188 12.23 -19.04 -30.39
CA ASP A 188 12.42 -17.58 -30.54
C ASP A 188 11.23 -16.87 -31.23
N ASP A 189 10.64 -17.47 -32.29
CA ASP A 189 9.50 -16.89 -33.02
C ASP A 189 8.22 -16.90 -32.17
N ILE A 190 8.14 -17.82 -31.21
CA ILE A 190 6.99 -17.98 -30.32
C ILE A 190 7.01 -16.89 -29.23
N ASP A 191 8.19 -16.55 -28.71
CA ASP A 191 8.33 -15.53 -27.66
C ASP A 191 8.08 -14.11 -28.17
N GLU A 192 8.50 -13.77 -29.39
CA GLU A 192 8.21 -12.46 -29.98
C GLU A 192 6.70 -12.26 -30.22
N LEU A 193 6.03 -13.31 -30.73
CA LEU A 193 4.58 -13.30 -30.91
C LEU A 193 3.82 -13.18 -29.57
N ARG A 194 4.32 -13.83 -28.51
CA ARG A 194 3.76 -13.70 -27.15
C ARG A 194 3.91 -12.28 -26.62
N ARG A 195 5.08 -11.65 -26.78
CA ARG A 195 5.30 -10.24 -26.40
C ARG A 195 4.35 -9.31 -27.14
N PHE A 196 4.15 -9.54 -28.43
CA PHE A 196 3.21 -8.76 -29.24
C PHE A 196 1.78 -8.83 -28.69
N PHE A 197 1.23 -10.02 -28.43
CA PHE A 197 -0.13 -10.15 -27.92
C PHE A 197 -0.30 -9.55 -26.52
N LEU A 198 0.70 -9.67 -25.65
CA LEU A 198 0.67 -9.03 -24.33
C LEU A 198 0.73 -7.50 -24.45
N ALA A 199 1.52 -6.99 -25.40
CA ALA A 199 1.64 -5.55 -25.64
C ALA A 199 0.39 -4.93 -26.27
N GLU A 200 -0.38 -5.66 -27.09
CA GLU A 200 -1.65 -5.14 -27.66
C GLU A 200 -2.66 -4.75 -26.58
N GLY A 201 -2.67 -5.45 -25.44
CA GLY A 201 -3.52 -5.12 -24.30
C GLY A 201 -2.91 -4.06 -23.37
N ALA A 202 -1.64 -3.72 -23.54
CA ALA A 202 -0.91 -2.82 -22.66
C ALA A 202 -0.95 -1.37 -23.18
N PRO A 203 -1.01 -0.36 -22.28
CA PRO A 203 -0.87 1.02 -22.69
C PRO A 203 0.53 1.28 -23.25
N SER A 204 0.63 2.11 -24.27
CA SER A 204 1.93 2.53 -24.81
C SER A 204 2.70 3.39 -23.81
N ILE A 205 4.03 3.47 -23.95
CA ILE A 205 4.88 4.32 -23.10
C ILE A 205 4.42 5.78 -23.14
N TYR A 206 3.98 6.25 -24.31
CA TYR A 206 3.35 7.57 -24.47
C TYR A 206 2.10 7.72 -23.58
N GLN A 207 1.19 6.74 -23.60
CA GLN A 207 -0.03 6.77 -22.80
C GLN A 207 0.28 6.75 -21.30
N ILE A 208 1.28 5.97 -20.88
CA ILE A 208 1.74 5.90 -19.49
C ILE A 208 2.27 7.26 -19.03
N LEU A 209 3.22 7.87 -19.76
CA LEU A 209 3.79 9.16 -19.40
C LEU A 209 2.73 10.28 -19.38
N ARG A 210 1.78 10.23 -20.31
CA ARG A 210 0.65 11.17 -20.33
C ARG A 210 -0.29 10.99 -19.14
N ASP A 211 -0.65 9.75 -18.77
CA ASP A 211 -1.45 9.49 -17.56
C ASP A 211 -0.70 9.97 -16.30
N VAL A 212 0.62 9.71 -16.20
CA VAL A 212 1.45 10.22 -15.09
C VAL A 212 1.38 11.74 -15.02
N ALA A 213 1.49 12.45 -16.14
CA ALA A 213 1.36 13.90 -16.18
C ALA A 213 -0.03 14.36 -15.70
N ASP A 214 -1.10 13.75 -16.20
CA ASP A 214 -2.48 14.11 -15.86
C ASP A 214 -2.81 13.83 -14.39
N LYS A 215 -2.43 12.64 -13.88
CA LYS A 215 -2.58 12.27 -12.46
C LYS A 215 -1.80 13.19 -11.56
N SER A 216 -0.57 13.54 -11.94
CA SER A 216 0.25 14.50 -11.18
C SER A 216 -0.44 15.86 -11.08
N LEU A 217 -0.98 16.38 -12.18
CA LEU A 217 -1.73 17.63 -12.17
C LEU A 217 -2.99 17.53 -11.29
N GLN A 218 -3.75 16.43 -11.36
CA GLN A 218 -4.89 16.19 -10.48
C GLN A 218 -4.47 16.14 -9.01
N PHE A 219 -3.40 15.43 -8.68
CA PHE A 219 -2.89 15.29 -7.33
C PHE A 219 -2.37 16.61 -6.77
N SER A 220 -1.83 17.51 -7.60
CA SER A 220 -1.42 18.86 -7.18
C SER A 220 -2.58 19.70 -6.62
N LYS A 221 -3.81 19.43 -7.08
CA LYS A 221 -5.04 20.12 -6.67
C LYS A 221 -5.70 19.48 -5.44
N LYS A 222 -5.35 18.24 -5.10
CA LYS A 222 -5.93 17.54 -3.93
C LYS A 222 -5.40 18.11 -2.62
N THR A 223 -6.30 18.32 -1.66
CA THR A 223 -5.93 18.66 -0.28
C THR A 223 -5.18 17.49 0.35
N PRO A 224 -4.02 17.72 1.00
CA PRO A 224 -3.31 16.66 1.70
C PRO A 224 -4.12 16.15 2.89
N LEU A 225 -3.99 14.85 3.18
CA LEU A 225 -4.57 14.22 4.35
C LEU A 225 -4.08 14.85 5.66
N VAL A 226 -2.88 15.43 5.72
CA VAL A 226 -2.37 16.16 6.88
C VAL A 226 -1.85 17.52 6.44
N ARG A 227 -2.43 18.59 7.00
CA ARG A 227 -2.07 19.98 6.67
C ARG A 227 -0.78 20.45 7.34
N LYS A 228 -0.48 19.92 8.53
CA LYS A 228 0.72 20.22 9.33
C LYS A 228 1.51 18.93 9.55
N PRO A 229 2.27 18.45 8.56
CA PRO A 229 2.93 17.14 8.65
C PRO A 229 4.06 17.08 9.69
N ASN A 230 4.55 18.23 10.15
CA ASN A 230 5.61 18.35 11.16
C ASN A 230 5.07 18.66 12.57
N SER A 231 3.75 18.60 12.79
CA SER A 231 3.21 18.73 14.15
C SER A 231 3.34 17.41 14.91
N ASP A 232 3.46 17.48 16.23
CA ASP A 232 3.55 16.29 17.10
C ASP A 232 2.39 15.31 16.88
N ASN A 233 1.18 15.83 16.62
CA ASN A 233 -0.03 15.02 16.40
C ASN A 233 -0.25 14.60 14.93
N ALA A 234 0.72 14.82 14.04
CA ALA A 234 0.53 14.56 12.61
C ALA A 234 0.27 13.08 12.30
N ALA A 235 0.91 12.17 13.05
CA ALA A 235 0.69 10.73 12.95
C ALA A 235 -0.74 10.34 13.30
N ILE A 236 -1.23 10.84 14.43
CA ILE A 236 -2.60 10.62 14.92
C ILE A 236 -3.61 11.16 13.91
N HIS A 237 -3.41 12.40 13.44
CA HIS A 237 -4.30 13.01 12.45
C HIS A 237 -4.37 12.20 11.15
N TYR A 238 -3.24 11.67 10.68
CA TYR A 238 -3.21 10.80 9.51
C TYR A 238 -4.00 9.51 9.76
N PHE A 239 -3.72 8.85 10.88
CA PHE A 239 -4.37 7.59 11.25
C PHE A 239 -5.89 7.75 11.38
N VAL A 240 -6.34 8.76 12.13
CA VAL A 240 -7.76 9.09 12.30
C VAL A 240 -8.43 9.30 10.94
N ARG A 241 -7.86 10.13 10.06
CA ARG A 241 -8.46 10.39 8.74
C ARG A 241 -8.48 9.17 7.84
N LYS A 242 -7.43 8.33 7.89
CA LYS A 242 -7.38 7.09 7.13
C LYS A 242 -8.43 6.10 7.59
N LEU A 243 -8.50 5.85 8.89
CA LEU A 243 -9.43 4.89 9.47
C LEU A 243 -10.89 5.36 9.32
N SER A 244 -11.18 6.65 9.56
CA SER A 244 -12.52 7.22 9.31
C SER A 244 -12.96 7.06 7.85
N ARG A 245 -12.05 7.23 6.90
CA ARG A 245 -12.36 7.05 5.47
C ARG A 245 -12.66 5.59 5.16
N TYR A 246 -11.84 4.65 5.64
CA TYR A 246 -12.10 3.22 5.48
C TYR A 246 -13.48 2.83 6.04
N LEU A 247 -13.78 3.22 7.27
CA LEU A 247 -15.07 2.88 7.90
C LEU A 247 -16.26 3.51 7.15
N LYS A 248 -16.08 4.70 6.59
CA LYS A 248 -17.10 5.33 5.73
C LYS A 248 -17.30 4.56 4.42
N GLU A 249 -16.23 4.08 3.80
CA GLU A 249 -16.27 3.29 2.57
C GLU A 249 -16.92 1.92 2.82
N GLU A 250 -16.57 1.25 3.93
CA GLU A 250 -17.05 -0.09 4.26
C GLU A 250 -18.47 -0.11 4.85
N TYR A 251 -18.78 0.83 5.76
CA TYR A 251 -20.03 0.82 6.55
C TYR A 251 -20.95 2.02 6.26
N GLY A 252 -20.60 2.87 5.30
CA GLY A 252 -21.36 4.08 4.94
C GLY A 252 -21.24 5.24 5.94
N THR A 253 -20.55 5.05 7.07
CA THR A 253 -20.37 6.06 8.13
C THR A 253 -18.97 5.97 8.75
N PRO A 254 -18.33 7.09 9.11
CA PRO A 254 -16.95 7.09 9.61
C PRO A 254 -16.76 6.50 11.01
N LEU A 255 -17.84 6.16 11.72
CA LEU A 255 -17.84 5.55 13.07
C LEU A 255 -16.85 6.23 14.04
N HIS A 256 -17.02 7.53 14.29
CA HIS A 256 -16.04 8.34 15.03
C HIS A 256 -15.67 7.78 16.41
N GLU A 257 -16.60 7.14 17.13
CA GLU A 257 -16.32 6.49 18.42
C GLU A 257 -15.34 5.31 18.29
N VAL A 258 -15.51 4.50 17.23
CA VAL A 258 -14.60 3.39 16.91
C VAL A 258 -13.21 3.96 16.59
N VAL A 259 -13.16 5.02 15.79
CA VAL A 259 -11.89 5.66 15.42
C VAL A 259 -11.20 6.27 16.62
N ALA A 260 -11.93 6.95 17.50
CA ALA A 260 -11.38 7.57 18.72
C ALA A 260 -10.78 6.53 19.65
N ALA A 261 -11.55 5.49 20.00
CA ALA A 261 -11.09 4.41 20.85
C ALA A 261 -9.86 3.69 20.25
N THR A 262 -9.91 3.36 18.96
CA THR A 262 -8.80 2.68 18.28
C THR A 262 -7.54 3.55 18.25
N ALA A 263 -7.67 4.83 17.89
CA ALA A 263 -6.52 5.75 17.90
C ALA A 263 -5.95 5.95 19.32
N GLY A 264 -6.80 6.05 20.33
CA GLY A 264 -6.36 6.13 21.72
C GLY A 264 -5.60 4.89 22.21
N VAL A 265 -5.92 3.72 21.68
CA VAL A 265 -5.20 2.46 21.94
C VAL A 265 -3.88 2.40 21.17
N VAL A 266 -3.90 2.72 19.88
CA VAL A 266 -2.73 2.63 19.00
C VAL A 266 -1.62 3.60 19.43
N PHE A 267 -1.99 4.82 19.81
CA PHE A 267 -1.04 5.87 20.21
C PHE A 267 -0.87 6.01 21.72
N ASP A 268 -1.54 5.18 22.51
CA ASP A 268 -1.58 5.26 23.98
C ASP A 268 -1.95 6.66 24.50
N GLN A 269 -2.98 7.25 23.88
CA GLN A 269 -3.48 8.59 24.22
C GLN A 269 -4.99 8.53 24.55
N PRO A 270 -5.36 8.43 25.83
CA PRO A 270 -6.77 8.31 26.22
C PRO A 270 -7.58 9.60 25.96
N GLU A 271 -6.90 10.72 25.73
CA GLU A 271 -7.51 12.03 25.44
C GLU A 271 -8.10 12.12 24.01
N ILE A 272 -7.81 11.14 23.13
CA ILE A 272 -8.39 11.07 21.80
C ILE A 272 -9.85 10.61 21.92
N ASP A 273 -10.77 11.58 21.89
CA ASP A 273 -12.20 11.36 22.06
C ASP A 273 -13.01 11.61 20.76
N LEU A 274 -14.33 11.46 20.89
CA LEU A 274 -15.29 11.68 19.80
C LEU A 274 -15.22 13.11 19.22
N ASP A 275 -15.05 14.12 20.06
CA ASP A 275 -15.02 15.52 19.64
C ASP A 275 -13.71 15.83 18.89
N TYR A 276 -12.59 15.33 19.39
CA TYR A 276 -11.29 15.37 18.74
C TYR A 276 -11.36 14.80 17.32
N VAL A 277 -11.88 13.58 17.16
CA VAL A 277 -12.04 12.93 15.84
C VAL A 277 -12.99 13.74 14.96
N SER A 278 -14.12 14.19 15.50
CA SER A 278 -15.13 14.94 14.73
C SER A 278 -14.57 16.26 14.18
N LYS A 279 -13.71 16.96 14.93
CA LYS A 279 -13.04 18.19 14.46
C LYS A 279 -12.05 17.92 13.32
N LEU A 280 -11.40 16.75 13.32
CA LEU A 280 -10.40 16.39 12.31
C LEU A 280 -10.98 15.93 10.97
N VAL A 281 -12.17 15.31 10.99
CA VAL A 281 -12.81 14.68 9.82
C VAL A 281 -13.78 15.62 9.09
N LYS A 282 -14.30 16.67 9.74
CA LYS A 282 -15.19 17.67 9.14
C LYS A 282 -14.51 18.59 8.10
N ASN A 283 -13.22 18.41 7.79
CA ASN A 283 -12.36 19.36 7.07
C ASN A 283 -11.57 18.75 5.89
#